data_AF-A0A8J4QIH2-F1
#
_entry.id   AF-A0A8J4QIH2-F1
#
_cell.length_a   1.000
_cell.length_b   1.000
_cell.length_c   1.000
_cell.angle_alpha   90.00
_cell.angle_beta   90.00
_cell.angle_gamma   90.00
#
_symmetry.space_group_name_H-M   'P 1'
#
loop_
_entity.id
_entity.type
_entity.pdbx_description
1 polymer ?
#
loop_
_entity_poly.entity_id
_entity_poly.type
_entity_poly.pdbx_seq_one_letter_code
_entity_poly.pdbx_strand_id
1 'polypeptide(L)'
;MSINEEIKTPLIRTSDTSSPEIENSPIEQVALTVPITDDTSLPSFTFRTWILGTLACGLLSFLNQFFWYRKEPLTLTSISAQIAVVPLGHLMASTITKRVFFKGRKHEFTLNPGPFNVKEHVLITIFANSGAGNVYSIHVVSAVKLFYKKEMTFVVALVIVITSQVMGFGWAGLFRRYLVDPAAMWWPQNLVQVSLFRYS
;
A
#
# COMPACT_ATOMS: atom_id res chain seq x y z
N MET A 1 -5.11 -47.71 28.49
CA MET A 1 -5.13 -48.26 27.12
C MET A 1 -5.70 -47.16 26.24
N SER A 2 -4.87 -46.65 25.32
CA SER A 2 -4.89 -45.31 24.67
C SER A 2 -6.24 -44.87 24.10
N ILE A 3 -6.78 -43.70 24.46
CA ILE A 3 -6.56 -42.37 23.85
C ILE A 3 -6.41 -42.45 22.32
N ASN A 4 -7.50 -42.20 21.59
CA ASN A 4 -7.51 -41.73 20.20
C ASN A 4 -8.92 -41.26 19.81
N GLU A 5 -9.36 -40.20 20.48
CA GLU A 5 -10.55 -39.43 20.12
C GLU A 5 -10.11 -37.97 20.00
N GLU A 6 -9.47 -37.61 18.89
CA GLU A 6 -9.24 -36.20 18.54
C GLU A 6 -8.89 -36.03 17.05
N ILE A 7 -9.66 -35.17 16.37
CA ILE A 7 -9.37 -34.44 15.12
C ILE A 7 -9.44 -35.26 13.81
N LYS A 8 -10.67 -35.48 13.31
CA LYS A 8 -10.92 -35.68 11.86
C LYS A 8 -11.28 -34.33 11.23
N THR A 9 -10.30 -33.66 10.63
CA THR A 9 -10.50 -32.46 9.82
C THR A 9 -11.25 -32.82 8.53
N PRO A 10 -12.33 -32.13 8.15
CA PRO A 10 -13.06 -32.41 6.91
C PRO A 10 -12.47 -31.58 5.77
N LEU A 11 -11.27 -31.91 5.26
CA LEU A 11 -10.63 -31.08 4.22
C LEU A 11 -9.98 -31.84 3.05
N ILE A 12 -10.53 -32.98 2.63
CA ILE A 12 -10.24 -33.49 1.27
C ILE A 12 -11.53 -34.04 0.66
N ARG A 13 -12.28 -33.18 -0.04
CA ARG A 13 -13.20 -33.61 -1.09
C ARG A 13 -12.37 -33.69 -2.37
N THR A 14 -12.05 -34.89 -2.79
CA THR A 14 -11.65 -35.18 -4.18
C THR A 14 -12.87 -34.93 -5.07
N SER A 15 -12.86 -33.85 -5.83
CA SER A 15 -13.75 -33.64 -6.96
C SER A 15 -12.91 -33.60 -8.24
N ASP A 16 -12.80 -34.76 -8.89
CA ASP A 16 -12.48 -34.84 -10.31
C ASP A 16 -13.66 -34.26 -11.10
N THR A 17 -13.50 -33.06 -11.68
CA THR A 17 -14.27 -32.62 -12.84
C THR A 17 -13.41 -31.66 -13.64
N SER A 18 -12.96 -32.13 -14.80
CA SER A 18 -12.21 -31.40 -15.81
C SER A 18 -13.08 -30.31 -16.46
N SER A 19 -13.00 -29.11 -15.91
CA SER A 19 -13.22 -27.84 -16.64
C SER A 19 -11.85 -27.15 -16.70
N PRO A 20 -11.56 -26.24 -17.66
CA PRO A 20 -10.44 -25.33 -17.48
C PRO A 20 -10.87 -24.32 -16.40
N GLU A 21 -10.97 -24.78 -15.16
CA GLU A 21 -11.18 -23.90 -14.01
C GLU A 21 -9.96 -23.00 -13.97
N ILE A 22 -10.20 -21.73 -14.30
CA ILE A 22 -9.21 -20.67 -14.17
C ILE A 22 -8.64 -20.81 -12.76
N GLU A 23 -7.36 -21.13 -12.65
CA GLU A 23 -6.66 -21.36 -11.38
C GLU A 23 -6.90 -20.16 -10.46
N ASN A 24 -7.84 -20.31 -9.52
CA ASN A 24 -8.30 -19.24 -8.65
C ASN A 24 -7.76 -19.47 -7.24
N SER A 25 -7.71 -18.40 -6.44
CA SER A 25 -7.19 -18.48 -5.07
C SER A 25 -7.96 -19.54 -4.26
N PRO A 26 -7.28 -20.37 -3.45
CA PRO A 26 -7.93 -21.35 -2.57
C PRO A 26 -8.91 -20.73 -1.56
N ILE A 27 -8.84 -19.42 -1.35
CA ILE A 27 -9.65 -18.67 -0.39
C ILE A 27 -10.78 -17.95 -1.13
N GLU A 28 -12.02 -18.31 -0.82
CA GLU A 28 -13.22 -17.78 -1.48
C GLU A 28 -13.31 -16.25 -1.41
N GLN A 29 -12.97 -15.64 -0.28
CA GLN A 29 -13.00 -14.18 -0.13
C GLN A 29 -12.01 -13.48 -1.07
N VAL A 30 -10.84 -14.09 -1.32
CA VAL A 30 -9.83 -13.55 -2.26
C VAL A 30 -10.30 -13.75 -3.69
N ALA A 31 -10.84 -14.94 -4.00
CA ALA A 31 -11.39 -15.27 -5.31
C ALA A 31 -12.54 -14.35 -5.75
N LEU A 32 -13.37 -13.89 -4.80
CA LEU A 32 -14.49 -12.99 -5.08
C LEU A 32 -14.08 -11.51 -5.19
N THR A 33 -12.97 -11.11 -4.57
CA THR A 33 -12.55 -9.71 -4.47
C THR A 33 -11.47 -9.32 -5.48
N VAL A 34 -10.62 -10.27 -5.88
CA VAL A 34 -9.50 -10.03 -6.80
C VAL A 34 -9.84 -10.57 -8.20
N PRO A 35 -9.80 -9.74 -9.26
CA PRO A 35 -9.92 -10.25 -10.63
C PRO A 35 -8.70 -11.10 -11.00
N ILE A 36 -8.93 -12.22 -11.70
CA ILE A 36 -7.88 -13.19 -12.07
C ILE A 36 -7.08 -12.71 -13.30
N THR A 37 -7.61 -11.75 -14.04
CA THR A 37 -7.01 -11.18 -15.26
C THR A 37 -6.34 -9.83 -14.97
N ASP A 38 -5.05 -9.71 -15.26
CA ASP A 38 -4.32 -8.43 -15.29
C ASP A 38 -4.00 -8.01 -16.73
N ASP A 39 -4.24 -6.74 -17.06
CA ASP A 39 -3.85 -6.16 -18.35
C ASP A 39 -2.46 -5.52 -18.24
N THR A 40 -1.45 -6.20 -18.80
CA THR A 40 -0.05 -5.77 -18.75
C THR A 40 0.28 -4.55 -19.62
N SER A 41 -0.62 -4.13 -20.50
CA SER A 41 -0.41 -2.99 -21.40
C SER A 41 -0.61 -1.62 -20.73
N LEU A 42 -1.25 -1.61 -19.55
CA LEU A 42 -1.63 -0.39 -18.86
C LEU A 42 -0.43 0.26 -18.13
N PRO A 43 -0.15 1.55 -18.35
CA PRO A 43 0.95 2.24 -17.69
C PRO A 43 0.65 2.44 -16.19
N SER A 44 1.54 1.94 -15.33
CA SER A 44 1.42 2.06 -13.87
C SER A 44 2.24 3.22 -13.30
N PHE A 45 3.43 3.46 -13.84
CA PHE A 45 4.40 4.44 -13.37
C PHE A 45 4.34 5.73 -14.19
N THR A 46 3.38 6.60 -13.88
CA THR A 46 3.21 7.89 -14.58
C THR A 46 3.57 9.07 -13.69
N PHE A 47 3.71 10.24 -14.30
CA PHE A 47 3.99 11.49 -13.58
C PHE A 47 2.90 11.83 -12.56
N ARG A 48 1.63 11.53 -12.88
CA ARG A 48 0.51 11.77 -11.98
C ARG A 48 0.64 10.94 -10.70
N THR A 49 1.07 9.68 -10.83
CA THR A 49 1.29 8.79 -9.69
C THR A 49 2.36 9.33 -8.75
N TRP A 50 3.45 9.88 -9.30
CA TRP A 50 4.50 10.50 -8.49
C TRP A 50 4.00 11.72 -7.73
N ILE A 51 3.34 12.66 -8.40
CA ILE A 51 2.85 13.88 -7.73
C ILE A 51 1.78 13.55 -6.70
N LEU A 52 0.73 12.82 -7.10
CA LEU A 52 -0.38 12.51 -6.21
C LEU A 52 0.07 11.57 -5.08
N GLY A 53 0.91 10.59 -5.38
CA GLY A 53 1.47 9.66 -4.40
C GLY A 53 2.37 10.35 -3.36
N THR A 54 3.31 11.18 -3.81
CA THR A 54 4.21 11.90 -2.88
C THR A 54 3.46 12.94 -2.05
N LEU A 55 2.50 13.66 -2.65
CA LEU A 55 1.66 14.62 -1.95
C LEU A 55 0.75 13.93 -0.93
N ALA A 56 0.10 12.82 -1.30
CA ALA A 56 -0.73 12.05 -0.40
C ALA A 56 0.11 11.46 0.76
N CYS A 57 1.28 10.91 0.47
CA CYS A 57 2.21 10.39 1.48
C CYS A 57 2.64 11.49 2.47
N GLY A 58 3.11 12.64 1.96
CA GLY A 58 3.56 13.75 2.80
C GLY A 58 2.43 14.35 3.64
N LEU A 59 1.26 14.56 3.04
CA LEU A 59 0.09 15.09 3.73
C LEU A 59 -0.38 14.13 4.83
N LEU A 60 -0.49 12.84 4.52
CA LEU A 60 -0.97 11.85 5.49
C LEU A 60 0.03 11.65 6.64
N SER A 61 1.33 11.66 6.35
CA SER A 61 2.39 11.60 7.37
C SER A 61 2.37 12.82 8.27
N PHE A 62 2.24 14.02 7.69
CA PHE A 62 2.12 15.26 8.46
C PHE A 62 0.88 15.25 9.35
N LEU A 63 -0.29 14.93 8.81
CA LEU A 63 -1.55 14.93 9.56
C LEU A 63 -1.50 13.92 10.70
N ASN A 64 -1.09 12.68 10.44
CA ASN A 64 -0.99 11.65 11.48
C ASN A 64 -0.01 12.06 12.58
N GLN A 65 1.19 12.55 12.21
CA GLN A 65 2.18 12.98 13.20
C GLN A 65 1.72 14.22 13.99
N PHE A 66 1.00 15.14 13.35
CA PHE A 66 0.47 16.34 13.97
C PHE A 66 -0.65 16.04 14.96
N PHE A 67 -1.62 15.19 14.57
CA PHE A 67 -2.72 14.79 15.44
C PHE A 67 -2.24 13.93 16.60
N TRP A 68 -1.14 13.18 16.42
CA TRP A 68 -0.59 12.34 17.48
C TRP A 68 -0.20 13.10 18.75
N TYR A 69 0.28 14.35 18.62
CA TYR A 69 0.64 15.18 19.78
C TYR A 69 -0.56 15.90 20.43
N ARG A 70 -1.78 15.73 19.90
CA ARG A 70 -2.99 16.30 20.51
C ARG A 70 -3.55 15.40 21.60
N LYS A 71 -4.32 15.99 22.52
CA LYS A 71 -5.01 15.27 23.61
C LYS A 71 -5.95 14.18 23.10
N GLU A 72 -6.61 14.43 21.98
CA GLU A 72 -7.46 13.47 21.27
C GLU A 72 -6.83 13.20 19.88
N PRO A 73 -6.03 12.14 19.74
CA PRO A 73 -5.35 11.85 18.49
C PRO A 73 -6.34 11.29 17.46
N LEU A 74 -6.38 11.93 16.29
CA LEU A 74 -7.08 11.42 15.11
C LEU A 74 -6.09 10.69 14.21
N THR A 75 -6.40 9.44 13.85
CA THR A 75 -5.60 8.65 12.91
C THR A 75 -6.30 8.60 11.57
N LEU A 76 -5.63 9.12 10.53
CA LEU A 76 -6.12 9.07 9.16
C LEU A 76 -5.54 7.83 8.47
N THR A 77 -6.44 6.98 7.98
CA THR A 77 -6.06 5.73 7.31
C THR A 77 -5.81 5.96 5.83
N SER A 78 -5.09 5.03 5.21
CA SER A 78 -4.86 5.01 3.76
C SER A 78 -6.14 4.88 2.94
N ILE A 79 -7.23 4.34 3.51
CA ILE A 79 -8.54 4.26 2.84
C ILE A 79 -9.11 5.67 2.58
N SER A 80 -8.93 6.62 3.51
CA SER A 80 -9.37 7.99 3.30
C SER A 80 -8.64 8.64 2.12
N ALA A 81 -7.33 8.38 1.99
CA ALA A 81 -6.55 8.82 0.85
C ALA A 81 -6.98 8.10 -0.44
N GLN A 82 -7.26 6.79 -0.39
CA GLN A 82 -7.73 6.00 -1.51
C GLN A 82 -9.02 6.58 -2.11
N ILE A 83 -9.98 6.98 -1.28
CA ILE A 83 -11.24 7.59 -1.72
C ILE A 83 -11.00 8.99 -2.31
N ALA A 84 -10.14 9.81 -1.67
CA ALA A 84 -9.85 11.16 -2.14
C ALA A 84 -9.09 11.19 -3.48
N VAL A 85 -8.27 10.16 -3.75
CA VAL A 85 -7.46 10.07 -4.97
C VAL A 85 -8.31 9.86 -6.23
N VAL A 86 -9.49 9.26 -6.14
CA VAL A 86 -10.36 9.01 -7.31
C VAL A 86 -10.78 10.32 -8.00
N PRO A 87 -11.48 11.27 -7.33
CA PRO A 87 -11.85 12.52 -7.96
C PRO A 87 -10.63 13.37 -8.35
N LEU A 88 -9.56 13.35 -7.55
CA LEU A 88 -8.32 14.06 -7.86
C LEU A 88 -7.61 13.48 -9.09
N GLY A 89 -7.61 12.16 -9.25
CA GLY A 89 -7.03 11.44 -10.39
C GLY A 89 -7.77 11.76 -11.68
N HIS A 90 -9.11 11.78 -11.66
CA HIS A 90 -9.92 12.20 -12.80
C HIS A 90 -9.76 13.69 -13.12
N LEU A 91 -9.72 14.57 -12.11
CA LEU A 91 -9.49 16.00 -12.31
C LEU A 91 -8.11 16.26 -12.94
N MET A 92 -7.08 15.58 -12.46
CA MET A 92 -5.72 15.71 -12.99
C MET A 92 -5.59 15.07 -14.38
N ALA A 93 -6.31 13.97 -14.66
CA ALA A 93 -6.39 13.40 -16.00
C ALA A 93 -7.08 14.32 -17.02
N SER A 94 -8.07 15.10 -16.57
CA SER A 94 -8.78 16.09 -17.40
C SER A 94 -7.98 17.38 -17.59
N THR A 95 -7.27 17.81 -16.55
CA THR A 95 -6.54 19.10 -16.53
C THR A 95 -5.13 19.00 -17.12
N ILE A 96 -4.46 17.84 -17.01
CA ILE A 96 -3.11 17.69 -17.55
C ILE A 96 -3.13 17.68 -19.07
N THR A 97 -2.26 18.54 -19.61
CA THR A 97 -2.02 18.69 -21.03
C THR A 97 -1.53 17.38 -21.65
N LYS A 98 -2.23 16.88 -22.68
CA LYS A 98 -1.84 15.74 -23.53
C LYS A 98 -0.62 16.00 -24.43
N ARG A 99 0.19 17.02 -24.11
CA ARG A 99 1.36 17.38 -24.92
C ARG A 99 2.42 16.31 -24.72
N VAL A 100 2.83 15.70 -25.83
CA VAL A 100 4.01 14.83 -25.88
C VAL A 100 5.23 15.72 -25.79
N PHE A 101 6.00 15.57 -24.71
CA PHE A 101 7.29 16.24 -24.56
C PHE A 101 8.35 15.41 -25.28
N PHE A 102 9.29 16.09 -25.96
CA PHE A 102 10.38 15.50 -26.74
C PHE A 102 9.97 14.65 -27.95
N LYS A 103 8.90 15.03 -28.67
CA LYS A 103 8.50 14.43 -29.96
C LYS A 103 9.70 14.36 -30.92
N GLY A 104 10.14 13.15 -31.27
CA GLY A 104 11.27 12.84 -32.15
C GLY A 104 12.59 12.43 -31.46
N ARG A 105 12.63 12.26 -30.13
CA ARG A 105 13.84 11.78 -29.41
C ARG A 105 13.59 10.45 -28.69
N LYS A 106 14.66 9.74 -28.32
CA LYS A 106 14.60 8.47 -27.56
C LYS A 106 13.88 8.56 -26.20
N HIS A 107 13.63 9.76 -25.68
CA HIS A 107 12.93 10.03 -24.42
C HIS A 107 11.61 10.79 -24.64
N GLU A 108 10.80 10.36 -25.61
CA GLU A 108 9.42 10.83 -25.72
C GLU A 108 8.64 10.47 -24.46
N PHE A 109 8.09 11.48 -23.79
CA PHE A 109 7.27 11.28 -22.60
C PHE A 109 6.03 12.15 -22.66
N THR A 110 4.87 11.56 -22.40
CA THR A 110 3.61 12.27 -22.27
C THR A 110 3.25 12.39 -20.80
N LEU A 111 2.89 13.60 -20.35
CA LEU A 111 2.39 13.82 -19.00
C LEU A 111 1.00 13.21 -18.78
N ASN A 112 0.28 12.90 -19.87
CA ASN A 112 -1.03 12.26 -19.85
C ASN A 112 -1.08 11.09 -20.84
N PRO A 113 -0.60 9.90 -20.45
CA PRO A 113 -0.60 8.72 -21.31
C PRO A 113 -2.00 8.13 -21.55
N GLY A 114 -2.99 8.47 -20.73
CA GLY A 114 -4.34 7.92 -20.84
C GLY A 114 -5.27 8.31 -19.68
N PRO A 115 -6.51 7.80 -19.69
CA PRO A 115 -7.44 7.98 -18.57
C PRO A 115 -6.87 7.44 -17.27
N PHE A 116 -7.39 7.92 -16.14
CA PHE A 116 -6.99 7.44 -14.81
C PHE A 116 -7.25 5.94 -14.70
N ASN A 117 -6.26 5.20 -14.24
CA ASN A 117 -6.26 3.75 -14.31
C ASN A 117 -6.12 3.11 -12.94
N VAL A 118 -6.66 1.90 -12.76
CA VAL A 118 -6.63 1.19 -11.47
C VAL A 118 -5.19 0.98 -10.98
N LYS A 119 -4.23 0.73 -11.88
CA LYS A 119 -2.80 0.59 -11.52
C LYS A 119 -2.21 1.87 -10.93
N GLU A 120 -2.54 3.03 -11.50
CA GLU A 120 -2.11 4.32 -10.96
C GLU A 120 -2.76 4.57 -9.59
N HIS A 121 -4.05 4.25 -9.45
CA HIS A 121 -4.78 4.38 -8.19
C HIS A 121 -4.20 3.51 -7.07
N VAL A 122 -3.95 2.23 -7.35
CA VAL A 122 -3.32 1.28 -6.43
C VAL A 122 -1.96 1.79 -6.00
N LEU A 123 -1.14 2.23 -6.95
CA LEU A 123 0.21 2.69 -6.66
C LEU A 123 0.20 3.96 -5.80
N ILE A 124 -0.65 4.95 -6.11
CA ILE A 124 -0.83 6.16 -5.26
C ILE A 124 -1.27 5.75 -3.85
N THR A 125 -2.16 4.78 -3.71
CA THR A 125 -2.64 4.31 -2.41
C THR A 125 -1.53 3.62 -1.61
N ILE A 126 -0.63 2.87 -2.27
CA ILE A 126 0.55 2.29 -1.62
C ILE A 126 1.48 3.40 -1.10
N PHE A 127 1.72 4.45 -1.89
CA PHE A 127 2.48 5.62 -1.44
C PHE A 127 1.83 6.28 -0.22
N ALA A 128 0.51 6.51 -0.25
CA ALA A 128 -0.22 7.07 0.87
C ALA A 128 -0.13 6.17 2.12
N ASN A 129 -0.26 4.85 1.95
CA ASN A 129 -0.16 3.88 3.04
C ASN A 129 1.20 3.92 3.75
N SER A 130 2.29 4.14 3.02
CA SER A 130 3.61 4.35 3.62
C SER A 130 3.69 5.59 4.52
N GLY A 131 2.86 6.61 4.26
CA GLY A 131 2.77 7.82 5.09
C GLY A 131 1.70 7.76 6.19
N ALA A 132 0.84 6.74 6.19
CA ALA A 132 -0.22 6.61 7.19
C ALA A 132 0.31 6.17 8.57
N GLY A 133 1.46 5.50 8.62
CA GLY A 133 2.07 5.00 9.84
C GLY A 133 2.83 6.08 10.61
N ASN A 134 2.60 6.16 11.93
CA ASN A 134 3.45 6.97 12.80
C ASN A 134 4.82 6.31 12.99
N VAL A 135 5.87 7.12 13.01
CA VAL A 135 7.25 6.62 13.12
C VAL A 135 7.58 6.32 14.58
N TYR A 136 7.73 5.04 14.92
CA TYR A 136 7.99 4.60 16.29
C TYR A 136 9.21 5.29 16.93
N SER A 137 10.28 5.53 16.17
CA SER A 137 11.48 6.20 16.69
C SER A 137 11.25 7.63 17.17
N ILE A 138 10.22 8.33 16.68
CA ILE A 138 9.88 9.68 17.17
C ILE A 138 9.50 9.63 18.65
N HIS A 139 8.88 8.54 19.11
CA HIS A 139 8.55 8.35 20.52
C HIS A 139 9.80 8.19 21.38
N VAL A 140 10.78 7.43 20.90
CA VAL A 140 12.06 7.23 21.59
C VAL A 140 12.81 8.56 21.68
N VAL A 141 12.90 9.30 20.57
CA VAL A 141 13.56 10.62 20.53
C VAL A 141 12.85 11.60 21.49
N SER A 142 11.53 11.62 21.47
CA SER A 142 10.72 12.47 22.36
C SER A 142 10.90 12.08 23.83
N ALA A 143 10.95 10.79 24.15
CA ALA A 143 11.18 10.29 25.51
C ALA A 143 12.57 10.64 26.03
N VAL A 144 13.62 10.52 25.21
CA VAL A 144 14.98 10.94 25.58
C VAL A 144 15.02 12.44 25.87
N LYS A 145 14.37 13.25 25.04
CA LYS A 145 14.31 14.70 25.25
C LYS A 145 13.56 15.06 26.54
N LEU A 146 12.43 14.42 26.81
CA LEU A 146 11.55 14.76 27.93
C LEU A 146 12.05 14.20 29.29
N PHE A 147 12.46 12.94 29.33
CA PHE A 147 12.86 12.26 30.57
C PHE A 147 14.31 12.49 30.94
N TYR A 148 15.22 12.47 29.95
CA TYR A 148 16.66 12.60 30.19
C TYR A 148 17.18 14.03 30.01
N LYS A 149 16.29 14.98 29.64
CA LYS A 149 16.61 16.41 29.42
C LYS A 149 17.83 16.65 28.53
N LYS A 150 18.15 15.70 27.65
CA LYS A 150 19.30 15.78 26.75
C LYS A 150 18.82 16.22 25.38
N GLU A 151 19.35 17.34 24.91
CA GLU A 151 19.07 17.81 23.56
C GLU A 151 19.90 17.00 22.57
N MET A 152 19.21 16.31 21.66
CA MET A 152 19.85 15.67 20.51
C MET A 152 19.83 16.63 19.34
N THR A 153 20.95 16.75 18.64
CA THR A 153 21.03 17.52 17.40
C THR A 153 20.07 16.91 16.36
N PHE A 154 19.46 17.76 15.54
CA PHE A 154 18.53 17.34 14.49
C PHE A 154 19.06 16.19 13.62
N VAL A 155 20.34 16.26 13.23
CA VAL A 155 20.99 15.23 12.39
C VAL A 155 21.02 13.87 13.08
N VAL A 156 21.32 13.82 14.39
CA VAL A 156 21.35 12.57 15.16
C VAL A 156 19.96 11.96 15.25
N ALA A 157 18.94 12.79 15.53
CA ALA A 157 17.55 12.34 15.55
C ALA A 157 17.10 11.82 14.18
N LEU A 158 17.47 12.52 13.10
CA LEU A 158 17.17 12.12 11.72
C LEU A 158 17.78 10.75 11.39
N VAL A 159 19.06 10.53 11.72
CA VAL A 159 19.74 9.25 11.46
C VAL A 159 19.09 8.10 12.24
N ILE A 160 18.71 8.32 13.49
CA ILE A 160 17.99 7.32 14.31
C ILE A 160 16.65 6.96 13.65
N VAL A 161 15.90 7.98 13.22
CA VAL A 161 14.59 7.79 12.56
C VAL A 161 14.74 7.08 11.22
N ILE A 162 15.70 7.46 10.38
CA ILE A 162 15.92 6.81 9.08
C ILE A 162 16.35 5.35 9.27
N THR A 163 17.27 5.08 10.20
CA THR A 163 17.78 3.73 10.43
C THR A 163 16.67 2.77 10.86
N SER A 164 15.74 3.21 11.71
CA SER A 164 14.61 2.36 12.12
C SER A 164 13.62 2.09 10.98
N GLN A 165 13.35 3.08 10.12
CA GLN A 165 12.49 2.90 8.96
C GLN A 165 13.11 1.94 7.95
N VAL A 166 14.40 2.14 7.63
CA VAL A 166 15.15 1.26 6.70
C VAL A 166 15.21 -0.17 7.25
N MET A 167 15.46 -0.34 8.55
CA MET A 167 15.44 -1.64 9.20
C MET A 167 14.06 -2.31 9.08
N GLY A 168 12.97 -1.58 9.31
CA GLY A 168 11.61 -2.10 9.16
C GLY A 168 11.30 -2.60 7.75
N PHE A 169 11.61 -1.79 6.73
CA PHE A 169 11.44 -2.20 5.33
C PHE A 169 12.39 -3.35 4.93
N GLY A 170 13.60 -3.40 5.50
CA GLY A 170 14.54 -4.49 5.29
C GLY A 170 14.01 -5.83 5.79
N TRP A 171 13.46 -5.87 7.00
CA TRP A 171 12.81 -7.06 7.54
C TRP A 171 11.57 -7.46 6.74
N ALA A 172 10.74 -6.50 6.34
CA ALA A 172 9.58 -6.77 5.48
C ALA A 172 9.99 -7.42 4.15
N GLY A 173 11.10 -6.98 3.56
CA GLY A 173 11.68 -7.59 2.35
C GLY A 173 12.16 -9.02 2.57
N LEU A 174 12.84 -9.30 3.69
CA LEU A 174 13.32 -10.63 4.03
C LEU A 174 12.17 -11.64 4.23
N PHE A 175 11.10 -11.20 4.90
CA PHE A 175 9.95 -12.06 5.18
C PHE A 175 8.94 -12.17 4.02
N ARG A 176 9.11 -11.40 2.93
CA ARG A 176 8.21 -11.46 1.76
C ARG A 176 8.00 -12.88 1.25
N ARG A 177 9.07 -13.68 1.16
CA ARG A 177 9.00 -15.06 0.67
C ARG A 177 8.14 -15.98 1.55
N TYR A 178 8.04 -15.67 2.84
CA TYR A 178 7.30 -16.48 3.80
C TYR A 178 5.89 -15.95 4.07
N LEU A 179 5.67 -14.63 3.96
CA LEU A 179 4.42 -13.97 4.33
C LEU A 179 3.58 -13.48 3.14
N VAL A 180 4.12 -13.49 1.92
CA VAL A 180 3.44 -12.95 0.73
C VAL A 180 3.39 -13.97 -0.41
N ASP A 181 4.49 -14.68 -0.68
CA ASP A 181 4.54 -15.62 -1.81
C ASP A 181 3.61 -16.86 -1.66
N PRO A 182 3.37 -17.42 -0.45
CA PRO A 182 2.45 -18.55 -0.30
C PRO A 182 0.97 -18.14 -0.46
N ALA A 183 0.23 -18.80 -1.36
CA ALA A 183 -1.19 -18.50 -1.65
C ALA A 183 -2.14 -18.68 -0.45
N ALA A 184 -1.75 -19.48 0.56
CA ALA A 184 -2.51 -19.65 1.79
C ALA A 184 -2.40 -18.44 2.74
N MET A 185 -1.38 -17.59 2.57
CA MET A 185 -1.17 -16.41 3.40
C MET A 185 -1.94 -15.22 2.83
N TRP A 186 -2.94 -14.73 3.57
CA TRP A 186 -3.78 -13.62 3.13
C TRP A 186 -3.97 -12.60 4.26
N TRP A 187 -4.24 -11.36 3.85
CA TRP A 187 -4.36 -10.22 4.75
C TRP A 187 -5.77 -9.62 4.63
N PRO A 188 -6.72 -9.99 5.51
CA PRO A 188 -8.12 -9.58 5.39
C PRO A 188 -8.30 -8.06 5.30
N GLN A 189 -7.47 -7.29 6.01
CA GLN A 189 -7.51 -5.83 6.00
C GLN A 189 -7.24 -5.25 4.60
N ASN A 190 -6.40 -5.91 3.79
CA ASN A 190 -6.10 -5.47 2.44
C ASN A 190 -7.24 -5.80 1.46
N LEU A 191 -8.08 -6.80 1.74
CA LEU A 191 -9.24 -7.12 0.87
C LEU A 191 -10.25 -5.97 0.81
N VAL A 192 -10.36 -5.18 1.88
CA VAL A 192 -11.21 -3.99 1.88
C VAL A 192 -10.68 -2.96 0.88
N GLN A 193 -9.36 -2.73 0.86
CA GLN A 193 -8.74 -1.83 -0.11
C GLN A 193 -8.87 -2.36 -1.55
N VAL A 194 -8.67 -3.67 -1.75
CA VAL A 194 -8.74 -4.29 -3.08
C VAL A 194 -10.15 -4.28 -3.65
N SER A 195 -11.16 -4.52 -2.81
CA SER A 195 -12.55 -4.43 -3.26
C SER A 195 -12.95 -3.01 -3.67
N LEU A 196 -12.41 -1.98 -3.00
CA LEU A 196 -12.63 -0.57 -3.37
C LEU A 196 -12.00 -0.21 -4.73
N PHE A 197 -10.87 -0.82 -5.11
CA PHE A 197 -10.24 -0.59 -6.41
C PHE A 197 -11.09 -1.06 -7.61
N ARG A 198 -12.06 -1.96 -7.40
CA ARG A 198 -12.98 -2.40 -8.45
C ARG A 198 -13.98 -1.32 -8.88
N TYR A 199 -14.16 -0.29 -8.06
CA TYR A 199 -15.13 0.79 -8.29
C TYR A 199 -14.48 2.07 -8.83
N SER A 200 -13.19 2.03 -9.20
CA SER A 200 -12.45 3.12 -9.86
C SER A 200 -12.24 2.85 -11.34
#